data_AF-A0A2P0QLL9-F1
#
_entry.id   AF-A0A2P0QLL9-F1
#
_cell.length_a   1.000
_cell.length_b   1.000
_cell.length_c   1.000
_cell.angle_alpha   90.00
_cell.angle_beta   90.00
_cell.angle_gamma   90.00
#
_symmetry.space_group_name_H-M   'P 1'
#
loop_
_entity.id
_entity.type
_entity.pdbx_description
1 polymer ?
#
loop_
_entity_poly.entity_id
_entity_poly.type
_entity_poly.pdbx_seq_one_letter_code
_entity_poly.pdbx_strand_id
1 'polypeptide(L)'
;VEFGGGRSPAFELLRMKNVGEITDGQVTVIGPEIGSMTEGTANPLGIIIEVAGKTMKKDYEPVLERRIHNFVNYGEGSWHVAQRDIIWIRISKEAVAKGVKIEHIGKLLASKFRMDFPQLLDAVAVTLITDKDKVLAAKKEAEKV
;
A
#
# COMPACT_ATOMS: atom_id res chain seq x y z
N VAL A 1 4.45 -7.74 13.35
CA VAL A 1 4.41 -6.26 13.52
C VAL A 1 3.03 -5.74 13.16
N GLU A 2 2.69 -4.51 13.56
CA GLU A 2 1.43 -3.88 13.16
C GLU A 2 1.61 -2.43 12.70
N PHE A 3 0.66 -1.94 11.91
CA PHE A 3 0.64 -0.59 11.35
C PHE A 3 -0.77 -0.02 11.40
N GLY A 4 -0.96 1.21 11.90
CA GLY A 4 -2.27 1.84 11.97
C GLY A 4 -3.09 1.42 13.19
N GLY A 5 -4.41 1.30 13.01
CA GLY A 5 -5.33 0.87 14.09
C GLY A 5 -5.37 1.81 15.30
N GLY A 6 -5.08 3.10 15.09
CA GLY A 6 -4.95 4.10 16.15
C GLY A 6 -3.68 3.99 17.00
N ARG A 7 -2.79 3.02 16.72
CA ARG A 7 -1.55 2.79 17.47
C ARG A 7 -0.33 3.45 16.83
N SER A 8 -0.37 3.65 15.52
CA SER A 8 0.60 4.42 14.75
C SER A 8 -0.09 5.13 13.58
N PRO A 9 0.50 6.20 13.01
CA PRO A 9 -0.02 6.82 11.81
C PRO A 9 0.03 5.84 10.64
N ALA A 10 -1.10 5.63 9.97
CA ALA A 10 -1.13 4.85 8.74
C ALA A 10 -2.19 5.37 7.77
N PHE A 11 -1.96 5.22 6.48
CA PHE A 11 -2.97 5.51 5.46
C PHE A 11 -2.75 4.68 4.19
N GLU A 12 -3.81 4.51 3.42
CA GLU A 12 -3.76 4.05 2.03
C GLU A 12 -4.40 5.10 1.11
N LEU A 13 -3.83 5.25 -0.08
CA LEU A 13 -4.32 6.15 -1.12
C LEU A 13 -4.07 5.52 -2.49
N LEU A 14 -5.08 5.48 -3.33
CA LEU A 14 -4.92 5.21 -4.75
C LEU A 14 -5.18 6.47 -5.57
N ARG A 15 -4.27 6.80 -6.50
CA ARG A 15 -4.40 7.97 -7.38
C ARG A 15 -4.07 7.66 -8.83
N MET A 16 -4.81 8.27 -9.73
CA MET A 16 -4.59 8.20 -11.16
C MET A 16 -3.43 9.12 -11.57
N LYS A 17 -2.64 8.63 -12.52
CA LYS A 17 -1.56 9.37 -13.21
C LYS A 17 -1.79 9.37 -14.71
N ASN A 18 -1.15 10.30 -15.41
CA ASN A 18 -1.19 10.28 -16.87
C ASN A 18 -0.40 9.08 -17.40
N VAL A 19 -0.80 8.58 -18.57
CA VAL A 19 -0.10 7.49 -19.24
C VAL A 19 1.35 7.91 -19.51
N GLY A 20 2.30 7.08 -19.08
CA GLY A 20 3.74 7.33 -19.22
C GLY A 20 4.40 8.06 -18.04
N GLU A 21 3.65 8.52 -17.03
CA GLU A 21 4.23 9.18 -15.84
C GLU A 21 4.80 8.19 -14.81
N ILE A 22 4.38 6.92 -14.86
CA ILE A 22 4.79 5.87 -13.91
C ILE A 22 5.36 4.66 -14.64
N THR A 23 6.27 3.94 -13.96
CA THR A 23 6.84 2.69 -14.45
C THR A 23 6.02 1.51 -13.93
N ASP A 24 5.49 0.68 -14.83
CA ASP A 24 4.69 -0.49 -14.44
C ASP A 24 5.51 -1.47 -13.57
N GLY A 25 4.89 -1.95 -12.50
CA GLY A 25 5.51 -2.88 -11.54
C GLY A 25 6.53 -2.26 -10.60
N GLN A 26 6.76 -0.94 -10.66
CA GLN A 26 7.72 -0.29 -9.76
C GLN A 26 7.23 -0.33 -8.31
N VAL A 27 8.10 -0.78 -7.41
CA VAL A 27 7.85 -0.78 -5.97
C VAL A 27 8.97 -0.01 -5.28
N THR A 28 8.62 0.98 -4.47
CA THR A 28 9.58 1.78 -3.70
C THR A 28 9.25 1.67 -2.21
N VAL A 29 10.25 1.44 -1.36
CA VAL A 29 10.13 1.49 0.10
C VAL A 29 10.93 2.67 0.63
N ILE A 30 10.27 3.56 1.37
CA ILE A 30 10.88 4.77 1.94
C ILE A 30 10.82 4.67 3.47
N GLY A 31 11.96 4.32 4.06
CA GLY A 31 12.09 4.14 5.52
C GLY A 31 12.56 2.74 5.87
N PRO A 32 12.48 2.36 7.17
CA PRO A 32 12.92 1.06 7.64
C PRO A 32 12.08 -0.08 7.03
N GLU A 33 12.76 -1.16 6.67
CA GLU A 33 12.13 -2.42 6.29
C GLU A 33 11.75 -3.23 7.55
N ILE A 34 10.88 -4.22 7.41
CA ILE A 34 10.33 -5.04 8.50
C ILE A 34 11.39 -5.66 9.41
N GLY A 35 12.56 -6.02 8.86
CA GLY A 35 13.65 -6.61 9.62
C GLY A 35 14.32 -5.64 10.60
N SER A 36 14.07 -4.34 10.46
CA SER A 36 14.53 -3.30 11.38
C SER A 36 13.48 -2.93 12.44
N MET A 37 12.29 -3.54 12.38
CA MET A 37 11.19 -3.24 13.30
C MET A 37 11.19 -4.23 14.47
N THR A 38 11.02 -3.70 15.68
CA THR A 38 10.89 -4.53 16.87
C THR A 38 9.61 -5.38 16.80
N GLU A 39 9.72 -6.65 17.15
CA GLU A 39 8.57 -7.55 17.18
C GLU A 39 7.48 -7.03 18.13
N GLY A 40 6.21 -7.14 17.71
CA GLY A 40 5.07 -6.75 18.52
C GLY A 40 4.82 -5.24 18.63
N THR A 41 5.64 -4.40 18.00
CA THR A 41 5.43 -2.94 18.02
C THR A 41 4.55 -2.45 16.85
N ALA A 42 3.97 -1.27 17.07
CA ALA A 42 3.25 -0.52 16.04
C ALA A 42 4.21 0.43 15.31
N ASN A 43 4.19 0.38 13.97
CA ASN A 43 5.07 1.16 13.10
C ASN A 43 4.22 1.99 12.12
N PRO A 44 4.69 3.14 11.64
CA PRO A 44 3.92 3.95 10.70
C PRO A 44 3.93 3.31 9.30
N LEU A 45 2.85 3.52 8.52
CA LEU A 45 2.75 3.01 7.15
C LEU A 45 1.91 3.89 6.24
N GLY A 46 2.50 4.40 5.17
CA GLY A 46 1.77 4.98 4.04
C GLY A 46 1.80 4.02 2.85
N ILE A 47 0.65 3.70 2.28
CA ILE A 47 0.53 2.95 1.02
C ILE A 47 0.01 3.91 -0.04
N ILE A 48 0.85 4.26 -1.02
CA ILE A 48 0.45 5.07 -2.16
C ILE A 48 0.52 4.19 -3.40
N ILE A 49 -0.61 4.03 -4.06
CA ILE A 49 -0.72 3.30 -5.32
C ILE A 49 -1.01 4.30 -6.42
N GLU A 50 -0.14 4.33 -7.41
CA GLU A 50 -0.31 5.14 -8.60
C GLU A 50 -0.70 4.23 -9.75
N VAL A 51 -1.76 4.58 -10.44
CA VAL A 51 -2.27 3.80 -11.56
C VAL A 51 -2.41 4.67 -12.79
N ALA A 52 -2.10 4.12 -13.96
CA ALA A 52 -2.29 4.79 -15.23
C ALA A 52 -2.90 3.82 -16.23
N GLY A 53 -3.83 4.31 -17.06
CA GLY A 53 -4.43 3.52 -18.13
C GLY A 53 -5.30 4.38 -19.03
N LYS A 54 -5.38 4.07 -20.33
CA LYS A 54 -6.15 4.87 -21.30
C LYS A 54 -7.64 4.98 -20.98
N THR A 55 -8.20 3.95 -20.36
CA THR A 55 -9.61 3.85 -19.98
C THR A 55 -9.84 4.15 -18.49
N MET A 56 -8.77 4.39 -17.73
CA MET A 56 -8.84 4.76 -16.32
C MET A 56 -9.48 6.14 -16.16
N LYS A 57 -10.32 6.29 -15.13
CA LYS A 57 -11.00 7.54 -14.80
C LYS A 57 -10.83 7.84 -13.32
N LYS A 58 -10.77 9.12 -12.97
CA LYS A 58 -10.63 9.57 -11.57
C LYS A 58 -11.75 9.01 -10.67
N ASP A 59 -12.97 8.91 -11.19
CA ASP A 59 -14.12 8.35 -10.44
C ASP A 59 -13.94 6.87 -10.04
N TYR A 60 -12.99 6.16 -10.63
CA TYR A 60 -12.68 4.77 -10.27
C TYR A 60 -11.68 4.67 -9.10
N GLU A 61 -11.03 5.76 -8.70
CA GLU A 61 -10.04 5.76 -7.62
C GLU A 61 -10.59 5.14 -6.32
N PRO A 62 -11.75 5.56 -5.78
CA PRO A 62 -12.26 4.98 -4.53
C PRO A 62 -12.65 3.51 -4.65
N VAL A 63 -13.10 3.08 -5.84
CA VAL A 63 -13.48 1.69 -6.11
C VAL A 63 -12.25 0.79 -6.10
N LEU A 64 -11.18 1.24 -6.74
CA LEU A 64 -9.92 0.52 -6.79
C LEU A 64 -9.19 0.56 -5.43
N GLU A 65 -9.19 1.70 -4.74
CA GLU A 65 -8.60 1.84 -3.40
C GLU A 65 -9.16 0.79 -2.43
N ARG A 66 -10.48 0.55 -2.49
CA ARG A 66 -11.14 -0.47 -1.66
C ARG A 66 -10.59 -1.89 -1.89
N ARG A 67 -9.98 -2.17 -3.05
CA ARG A 67 -9.39 -3.49 -3.36
C ARG A 67 -8.10 -3.76 -2.61
N ILE A 68 -7.39 -2.73 -2.13
CA ILE A 68 -6.19 -2.88 -1.29
C ILE A 68 -6.50 -3.80 -0.12
N HIS A 69 -7.69 -3.66 0.48
CA HIS A 69 -8.14 -4.53 1.54
C HIS A 69 -8.16 -6.01 1.20
N ASN A 70 -8.73 -6.39 0.07
CA ASN A 70 -8.78 -7.80 -0.32
C ASN A 70 -7.37 -8.30 -0.68
N PHE A 71 -6.59 -7.49 -1.38
CA PHE A 71 -5.27 -7.88 -1.87
C PHE A 71 -4.28 -8.11 -0.74
N VAL A 72 -4.22 -7.23 0.26
CA VAL A 72 -3.36 -7.46 1.44
C VAL A 72 -3.80 -8.71 2.21
N ASN A 73 -5.10 -9.00 2.30
CA ASN A 73 -5.61 -10.21 2.97
C ASN A 73 -5.39 -11.52 2.18
N TYR A 74 -4.97 -11.48 0.91
CA TYR A 74 -4.60 -12.69 0.17
C TYR A 74 -3.23 -13.24 0.56
N GLY A 75 -2.37 -12.42 1.16
CA GLY A 75 -1.09 -12.90 1.69
C GLY A 75 -1.31 -13.74 2.94
N GLU A 76 -0.79 -14.97 2.96
CA GLU A 76 -0.77 -15.78 4.17
C GLU A 76 0.03 -15.05 5.27
N GLY A 77 -0.61 -14.86 6.43
CA GLY A 77 0.00 -14.16 7.56
C GLY A 77 -0.04 -12.63 7.45
N SER A 78 -0.64 -12.05 6.42
CA SER A 78 -1.03 -10.63 6.41
C SER A 78 -2.52 -10.46 6.69
N TRP A 79 -2.86 -9.34 7.32
CA TRP A 79 -4.23 -8.98 7.67
C TRP A 79 -4.42 -7.48 7.51
N HIS A 80 -5.54 -7.08 6.95
CA HIS A 80 -5.92 -5.68 6.77
C HIS A 80 -7.39 -5.44 7.08
N VAL A 81 -7.72 -4.32 7.73
CA VAL A 81 -9.08 -3.81 7.90
C VAL A 81 -9.14 -2.29 7.79
N ALA A 82 -10.37 -1.77 7.74
CA ALA A 82 -10.70 -0.37 7.52
C ALA A 82 -10.26 0.14 6.13
N GLN A 83 -10.02 1.44 6.00
CA GLN A 83 -9.74 2.12 4.73
C GLN A 83 -9.13 3.50 4.99
N ARG A 84 -8.58 4.13 3.94
CA ARG A 84 -8.04 5.49 3.97
C ARG A 84 -7.03 5.68 5.09
N ASP A 85 -7.27 6.60 6.02
CA ASP A 85 -6.31 7.03 7.03
C ASP A 85 -6.52 6.37 8.41
N ILE A 86 -7.43 5.40 8.47
CA ILE A 86 -7.75 4.61 9.66
C ILE A 86 -7.45 3.12 9.45
N ILE A 87 -6.67 2.79 8.41
CA ILE A 87 -6.28 1.41 8.11
C ILE A 87 -5.60 0.75 9.29
N TRP A 88 -5.69 -0.58 9.34
CA TRP A 88 -4.93 -1.38 10.29
C TRP A 88 -4.40 -2.63 9.59
N ILE A 89 -3.07 -2.74 9.53
CA ILE A 89 -2.36 -3.87 8.94
C ILE A 89 -1.59 -4.62 10.01
N ARG A 90 -1.61 -5.94 9.90
CA ARG A 90 -0.77 -6.84 10.69
C ARG A 90 -0.04 -7.83 9.79
N ILE A 91 1.19 -8.13 10.17
CA ILE A 91 2.00 -9.19 9.57
C ILE A 91 2.44 -10.12 10.69
N SER A 92 2.12 -11.40 10.55
CA SER A 92 2.39 -12.44 11.54
C SER A 92 3.88 -12.68 11.70
N LYS A 93 4.28 -13.24 12.85
CA LYS A 93 5.70 -13.55 13.12
C LYS A 93 6.21 -14.61 12.16
N GLU A 94 5.37 -15.59 11.83
CA GLU A 94 5.67 -16.69 10.92
C GLU A 94 5.92 -16.18 9.50
N ALA A 95 5.12 -15.22 9.02
CA ALA A 95 5.33 -14.58 7.72
C ALA A 95 6.68 -13.85 7.66
N VAL A 96 7.01 -13.08 8.70
CA VAL A 96 8.31 -12.39 8.80
C VAL A 96 9.47 -13.39 8.86
N ALA A 97 9.33 -14.47 9.64
CA ALA A 97 10.34 -15.53 9.73
C ALA A 97 10.56 -16.27 8.39
N LYS A 98 9.50 -16.38 7.56
CA LYS A 98 9.58 -16.89 6.18
C LYS A 98 10.14 -15.87 5.17
N GLY A 99 10.52 -14.68 5.62
CA GLY A 99 11.15 -13.65 4.79
C GLY A 99 10.19 -12.65 4.13
N VAL A 100 8.93 -12.58 4.56
CA VAL A 100 8.01 -11.54 4.10
C VAL A 100 8.54 -10.16 4.50
N LYS A 101 8.62 -9.25 3.53
CA LYS A 101 9.03 -7.84 3.66
C LYS A 101 7.87 -6.91 3.32
N ILE A 102 7.96 -5.65 3.72
CA ILE A 102 7.04 -4.59 3.32
C ILE A 102 7.07 -4.43 1.80
N GLU A 103 8.24 -4.48 1.17
CA GLU A 103 8.36 -4.52 -0.30
C GLU A 103 7.48 -5.60 -0.96
N HIS A 104 7.29 -6.77 -0.32
CA HIS A 104 6.47 -7.85 -0.87
C HIS A 104 4.98 -7.50 -0.87
N ILE A 105 4.50 -6.70 0.08
CA ILE A 105 3.14 -6.14 0.04
C ILE A 105 2.97 -5.25 -1.18
N GLY A 106 3.98 -4.42 -1.49
CA GLY A 106 3.97 -3.56 -2.67
C GLY A 106 3.93 -4.36 -3.97
N LYS A 107 4.74 -5.41 -4.07
CA LYS A 107 4.74 -6.33 -5.22
C LYS A 107 3.41 -7.06 -5.38
N LEU A 108 2.81 -7.52 -4.27
CA LEU A 108 1.49 -8.13 -4.25
C LEU A 108 0.44 -7.17 -4.79
N LEU A 109 0.40 -5.94 -4.29
CA LEU A 109 -0.54 -4.91 -4.73
C LEU A 109 -0.38 -4.59 -6.21
N ALA A 110 0.84 -4.27 -6.66
CA ALA A 110 1.12 -3.96 -8.07
C ALA A 110 0.66 -5.09 -9.00
N SER A 111 1.02 -6.34 -8.67
CA SER A 111 0.65 -7.51 -9.46
C SER A 111 -0.86 -7.74 -9.46
N LYS A 112 -1.51 -7.67 -8.30
CA LYS A 112 -2.96 -7.92 -8.18
C LYS A 112 -3.79 -6.88 -8.90
N PHE A 113 -3.41 -5.61 -8.85
CA PHE A 113 -4.10 -4.57 -9.64
C PHE A 113 -3.93 -4.82 -11.14
N ARG A 114 -2.72 -5.12 -11.62
CA ARG A 114 -2.50 -5.44 -13.04
C ARG A 114 -3.26 -6.68 -13.50
N MET A 115 -3.33 -7.72 -12.67
CA MET A 115 -4.01 -8.98 -12.97
C MET A 115 -5.53 -8.88 -12.96
N ASP A 116 -6.10 -8.19 -11.97
CA ASP A 116 -7.56 -8.09 -11.81
C ASP A 116 -8.17 -7.05 -12.77
N PHE A 117 -7.38 -6.07 -13.22
CA PHE A 117 -7.86 -4.96 -14.07
C PHE A 117 -7.02 -4.75 -15.34
N PRO A 118 -6.73 -5.79 -16.14
CA PRO A 118 -5.76 -5.73 -17.24
C PRO A 118 -6.19 -4.83 -18.41
N GLN A 119 -7.50 -4.61 -18.58
CA GLN A 119 -8.06 -3.73 -19.62
C GLN A 119 -8.20 -2.26 -19.17
N LEU A 120 -8.12 -2.02 -17.86
CA LEU A 120 -8.31 -0.70 -17.26
C LEU A 120 -6.97 -0.03 -16.94
N LEU A 121 -6.01 -0.82 -16.46
CA LEU A 121 -4.71 -0.35 -16.00
C LEU A 121 -3.64 -0.77 -17.00
N ASP A 122 -2.85 0.17 -17.48
CA ASP A 122 -1.67 -0.06 -18.31
C ASP A 122 -0.39 -0.14 -17.46
N ALA A 123 -0.35 0.62 -16.36
CA ALA A 123 0.76 0.65 -15.42
C ALA A 123 0.29 0.82 -13.97
N VAL A 124 0.97 0.16 -13.03
CA VAL A 124 0.78 0.33 -11.59
C VAL A 124 2.14 0.48 -10.91
N ALA A 125 2.29 1.52 -10.10
CA ALA A 125 3.45 1.73 -9.24
C ALA A 125 3.01 1.85 -7.78
N VAL A 126 3.82 1.32 -6.86
CA VAL A 126 3.50 1.33 -5.42
C VAL A 126 4.65 1.95 -4.64
N THR A 127 4.33 2.92 -3.80
CA THR A 127 5.24 3.49 -2.81
C THR A 127 4.76 3.15 -1.40
N LEU A 128 5.64 2.54 -0.63
CA LEU A 128 5.43 2.19 0.77
C LEU A 128 6.32 3.08 1.63
N ILE A 129 5.74 3.78 2.59
CA ILE A 129 6.47 4.70 3.45
C ILE A 129 6.38 4.20 4.88
N THR A 130 7.52 3.96 5.51
CA THR A 130 7.64 3.49 6.90
C THR A 130 8.46 4.45 7.76
N ASP A 131 9.02 5.49 7.14
CA ASP A 131 9.58 6.64 7.83
C ASP A 131 8.44 7.49 8.43
N LYS A 132 8.48 7.71 9.75
CA LYS A 132 7.39 8.35 10.49
C LYS A 132 7.08 9.76 9.99
N ASP A 133 8.10 10.58 9.77
CA ASP A 133 7.92 11.98 9.40
C ASP A 133 7.38 12.09 7.98
N LYS A 134 7.86 11.23 7.07
CA LYS A 134 7.33 11.13 5.71
C LYS A 134 5.91 10.58 5.66
N VAL A 135 5.54 9.63 6.51
CA VAL A 135 4.15 9.16 6.62
C VAL A 135 3.25 10.31 7.06
N LEU A 136 3.62 11.06 8.09
CA LEU A 136 2.83 12.19 8.58
C LEU A 136 2.69 13.30 7.52
N ALA A 137 3.75 13.58 6.76
CA ALA A 137 3.70 14.54 5.66
C ALA A 137 2.78 14.06 4.53
N ALA A 138 2.95 12.81 4.09
CA ALA A 138 2.15 12.24 2.99
C ALA A 138 0.67 12.06 3.38
N LYS A 139 0.38 11.74 4.64
CA LYS A 139 -0.99 11.62 5.17
C LYS A 139 -1.79 12.91 4.97
N LYS A 140 -1.17 14.07 5.27
CA LYS A 140 -1.81 15.38 5.10
C LYS A 140 -2.17 15.68 3.64
N GLU A 141 -1.40 15.15 2.69
CA GLU A 141 -1.72 15.29 1.26
C GLU A 141 -2.83 14.33 0.84
N ALA A 142 -2.87 13.12 1.41
CA ALA A 142 -3.93 12.15 1.15
C ALA A 142 -5.30 12.63 1.68
N GLU A 143 -5.34 13.32 2.81
CA GLU A 143 -6.57 13.89 3.42
C GLU A 143 -7.23 14.99 2.57
N LYS A 144 -6.54 15.54 1.56
CA LYS A 144 -7.07 16.59 0.67
C LYS A 144 -7.86 16.03 -0.52
N VAL A 145 -7.82 14.72 -0.75
CA VAL A 145 -8.37 14.04 -1.93
C VAL A 145 -9.74 13.45 -1.63
#